data_AF-A0A528V077-F1
#
_entry.id   AF-A0A528V077-F1
#
_cell.length_a   1.000
_cell.length_b   1.000
_cell.length_c   1.000
_cell.angle_alpha   90.00
_cell.angle_beta   90.00
_cell.angle_gamma   90.00
#
_symmetry.space_group_name_H-M   'P 1'
#
loop_
_entity.id
_entity.type
_entity.pdbx_description
1 polymer ?
#
loop_
_entity_poly.entity_id
_entity_poly.type
_entity_poly.pdbx_seq_one_letter_code
_entity_poly.pdbx_strand_id
1 'polypeptide(L)'
;IIEDGDALVHVSGHPRRSELRKMYEWVRPQIGVPVHGEAAHLVAQGSLMSVSGIGQVAQVRNGDMLRLYPGAATIIDQVPF
;
A
#
# COMPACT_ATOMS: atom_id res chain seq x y z
N ILE A 1 5.40 -15.75 -34.45
CA ILE A 1 5.52 -15.41 -33.01
C ILE A 1 4.55 -14.26 -32.80
N ILE A 2 3.68 -14.32 -31.79
CA ILE A 2 2.71 -13.27 -31.48
C ILE A 2 3.31 -12.45 -30.34
N GLU A 3 3.40 -11.14 -30.52
CA GLU A 3 3.96 -10.21 -29.52
C GLU A 3 2.87 -9.30 -28.94
N ASP A 4 3.19 -8.49 -27.94
CA ASP A 4 2.22 -7.58 -27.29
C ASP A 4 1.56 -6.58 -28.26
N GLY A 5 2.24 -6.25 -29.36
CA GLY A 5 1.67 -5.43 -30.43
C GLY A 5 0.60 -6.15 -31.26
N ASP A 6 0.63 -7.49 -31.29
CA ASP A 6 -0.28 -8.33 -32.08
C ASP A 6 -1.48 -8.81 -31.26
N ALA A 7 -1.29 -9.04 -29.96
CA ALA A 7 -2.35 -9.46 -29.05
C ALA A 7 -2.00 -9.12 -27.59
N LEU A 8 -3.04 -9.02 -26.73
CA LEU A 8 -2.86 -8.85 -25.29
C LEU A 8 -2.32 -10.14 -24.64
N VAL A 9 -1.00 -10.30 -24.65
CA VAL A 9 -0.32 -11.48 -24.09
C VAL A 9 0.39 -11.19 -22.77
N HIS A 10 0.63 -9.92 -22.43
CA HIS A 10 1.17 -9.49 -21.14
C HIS A 10 0.10 -9.12 -20.11
N VAL A 11 0.42 -9.38 -18.84
CA VAL A 11 -0.39 -8.96 -17.68
C VAL A 11 0.52 -8.42 -16.58
N SER A 12 -0.04 -7.53 -15.75
CA SER A 12 0.61 -7.09 -14.52
C SER A 12 0.70 -8.25 -13.52
N GLY A 13 1.85 -8.39 -12.85
CA GLY A 13 1.99 -9.24 -11.67
C GLY A 13 1.47 -8.59 -10.37
N HIS A 14 1.12 -7.31 -10.40
CA HIS A 14 0.65 -6.55 -9.24
C HIS A 14 -0.87 -6.30 -9.28
N PRO A 15 -1.54 -6.33 -8.10
CA PRO A 15 -2.98 -6.13 -8.01
C PRO A 15 -3.39 -4.70 -8.36
N ARG A 16 -4.52 -4.57 -9.07
CA ARG A 16 -5.20 -3.30 -9.33
C ARG A 16 -6.04 -2.85 -8.13
N ARG A 17 -6.60 -1.64 -8.20
CA ARG A 17 -7.36 -1.01 -7.11
C ARG A 17 -8.53 -1.88 -6.60
N SER A 18 -9.25 -2.57 -7.48
CA SER A 18 -10.37 -3.45 -7.09
C SER A 18 -9.89 -4.68 -6.31
N GLU A 19 -8.77 -5.27 -6.71
CA GLU A 19 -8.16 -6.41 -6.03
C GLU A 19 -7.63 -6.01 -4.65
N LEU A 20 -7.00 -4.83 -4.54
CA LEU A 20 -6.58 -4.26 -3.26
C LEU A 20 -7.77 -3.98 -2.32
N ARG A 21 -8.88 -3.43 -2.83
CA ARG A 21 -10.09 -3.21 -2.01
C ARG A 21 -10.66 -4.52 -1.49
N LYS A 22 -10.74 -5.54 -2.35
CA LYS A 22 -11.18 -6.88 -1.96
C LYS A 22 -10.29 -7.48 -0.87
N MET A 23 -8.96 -7.28 -0.97
CA MET A 23 -8.03 -7.65 0.09
C MET A 23 -8.34 -6.90 1.40
N TYR A 24 -8.56 -5.59 1.36
CA TYR A 24 -8.91 -4.80 2.56
C TYR A 24 -10.22 -5.25 3.21
N GLU A 25 -11.24 -5.59 2.42
CA GLU A 25 -12.51 -6.13 2.90
C GLU A 25 -12.34 -7.46 3.65
N TRP A 26 -11.41 -8.31 3.20
CA TRP A 26 -11.11 -9.58 3.87
C TRP A 26 -10.35 -9.38 5.18
N VAL A 27 -9.28 -8.58 5.16
CA VAL A 27 -8.36 -8.47 6.29
C VAL A 27 -8.81 -7.46 7.34
N ARG A 28 -9.65 -6.48 6.96
CA ARG A 28 -10.24 -5.44 7.82
C ARG A 28 -9.21 -4.82 8.79
N PRO A 29 -8.13 -4.22 8.26
CA PRO A 29 -7.03 -3.78 9.11
C PRO A 29 -7.41 -2.49 9.86
N GLN A 30 -6.95 -2.37 11.10
CA GLN A 30 -7.08 -1.13 11.87
C GLN A 30 -6.04 -0.08 11.44
N ILE A 31 -4.86 -0.55 11.04
CA ILE A 31 -3.72 0.26 10.59
C ILE A 31 -3.28 -0.23 9.21
N GLY A 32 -3.18 0.68 8.24
CA GLY A 32 -2.64 0.44 6.91
C GLY A 32 -1.31 1.15 6.71
N VAL A 33 -0.33 0.45 6.14
CA VAL A 33 0.98 0.99 5.79
C VAL A 33 1.21 0.68 4.30
N PRO A 34 1.19 1.68 3.39
CA PRO A 34 1.49 1.46 1.99
C PRO A 34 2.99 1.19 1.81
N VAL A 35 3.33 0.21 0.97
CA VAL A 35 4.70 -0.24 0.72
C VAL A 35 4.88 -0.63 -0.75
N HIS A 36 6.12 -0.91 -1.15
CA HIS A 36 6.45 -1.46 -2.48
C HIS A 36 5.95 -0.59 -3.64
N GLY A 37 6.35 0.68 -3.63
CA GLY A 37 6.09 1.60 -4.73
C GLY A 37 6.87 2.90 -4.57
N GLU A 38 7.02 3.62 -5.67
CA GLU A 38 7.52 5.00 -5.63
C GLU A 38 6.55 5.92 -4.88
N ALA A 39 6.99 7.14 -4.55
CA ALA A 39 6.21 8.09 -3.77
C ALA A 39 4.76 8.28 -4.29
N ALA A 40 4.56 8.38 -5.62
CA ALA A 40 3.24 8.49 -6.22
C ALA A 40 2.35 7.26 -5.94
N HIS A 41 2.92 6.06 -6.00
CA HIS A 41 2.22 4.81 -5.73
C HIS A 41 1.84 4.71 -4.25
N LEU A 42 2.76 5.05 -3.33
CA LEU A 42 2.51 5.01 -1.88
C LEU A 42 1.40 5.99 -1.47
N VAL A 43 1.42 7.21 -2.01
CA VAL A 43 0.37 8.21 -1.80
C VAL A 43 -0.97 7.72 -2.34
N ALA A 44 -0.98 7.15 -3.55
CA ALA A 44 -2.20 6.62 -4.17
C ALA A 44 -2.78 5.41 -3.41
N GLN A 45 -1.93 4.52 -2.90
CA GLN A 45 -2.35 3.38 -2.09
C GLN A 45 -2.83 3.80 -0.71
N GLY A 46 -2.14 4.72 -0.04
CA GLY A 46 -2.58 5.28 1.24
C GLY A 46 -3.94 5.97 1.11
N SER A 47 -4.13 6.76 0.05
CA SER A 47 -5.44 7.37 -0.26
C SER A 47 -6.52 6.31 -0.50
N LEU A 48 -6.19 5.21 -1.20
CA LEU A 48 -7.10 4.09 -1.40
C LEU A 48 -7.45 3.39 -0.08
N MET A 49 -6.50 3.19 0.83
CA MET A 49 -6.72 2.62 2.16
C MET A 49 -7.70 3.47 2.98
N SER A 50 -7.50 4.78 3.02
CA SER A 50 -8.37 5.70 3.77
C SER A 50 -9.81 5.67 3.27
N VAL A 51 -10.03 5.75 1.95
CA VAL A 51 -11.39 5.69 1.38
C VAL A 51 -12.01 4.29 1.47
N SER A 52 -11.21 3.26 1.74
CA SER A 52 -11.68 1.89 1.99
C SER A 52 -12.01 1.63 3.48
N GLY A 53 -11.98 2.66 4.32
CA GLY A 53 -12.41 2.59 5.72
C GLY A 53 -11.34 2.13 6.72
N ILE A 54 -10.07 2.11 6.33
CA ILE A 54 -8.96 1.81 7.24
C ILE A 54 -8.74 3.00 8.18
N GLY A 55 -8.87 2.77 9.49
CA GLY A 55 -8.95 3.84 10.49
C GLY A 55 -7.66 4.64 10.69
N GLN A 56 -6.50 4.01 10.48
CA GLN A 56 -5.20 4.68 10.56
C GLN A 56 -4.36 4.32 9.34
N VAL A 57 -3.89 5.30 8.58
CA VAL A 57 -3.02 5.08 7.42
C VAL A 57 -1.71 5.81 7.65
N ALA A 58 -0.63 5.06 7.87
CA ALA A 58 0.69 5.62 8.13
C ALA A 58 1.44 5.85 6.82
N GLN A 59 1.89 7.08 6.59
CA GLN A 59 2.79 7.41 5.48
C GLN A 59 4.23 7.29 5.99
N VAL A 60 4.95 6.28 5.54
CA VAL A 60 6.32 5.98 5.98
C VAL A 60 7.30 6.05 4.82
N ARG A 61 8.55 6.35 5.14
CA ARG A 61 9.72 6.27 4.24
C ARG A 61 10.72 5.25 4.77
N ASN A 62 11.67 4.88 3.91
CA ASN A 62 12.81 4.07 4.35
C ASN A 62 13.51 4.79 5.52
N GLY A 63 13.84 4.04 6.56
CA GLY A 63 14.39 4.58 7.81
C GLY A 63 13.35 4.84 8.91
N ASP A 64 12.09 5.12 8.59
CA ASP A 64 11.09 5.45 9.62
C ASP A 64 10.81 4.27 10.55
N MET A 65 10.89 4.49 11.87
CA MET A 65 10.45 3.53 12.88
C MET A 65 9.01 3.81 13.30
N LEU A 66 8.06 3.03 12.78
CA LEU A 66 6.65 3.15 13.08
C LEU A 66 6.24 2.24 14.26
N ARG A 67 5.83 2.84 15.39
CA ARG A 67 5.18 2.10 16.48
C ARG A 67 3.72 1.82 16.10
N LEU A 68 3.33 0.56 16.07
CA LEU A 68 1.94 0.15 15.79
C LEU A 68 1.07 0.06 17.05
N TYR A 69 1.67 -0.25 18.20
CA TYR A 69 0.99 -0.39 19.49
C TYR A 69 1.99 -0.17 20.64
N PRO A 70 1.59 0.38 21.80
CA PRO A 70 0.26 0.89 22.16
C PRO A 70 -0.09 2.24 21.55
N GLY A 71 -1.39 2.53 21.48
CA GLY A 71 -1.94 3.81 21.01
C GLY A 71 -2.06 3.91 19.49
N ALA A 72 -2.07 5.15 18.99
CA ALA A 72 -2.07 5.41 17.56
C ALA A 72 -0.71 5.04 16.92
N ALA A 73 -0.77 4.66 15.65
CA ALA A 73 0.40 4.46 14.81
C ALA A 73 1.19 5.78 14.74
N THR A 74 2.45 5.76 15.17
CA THR A 74 3.27 6.99 15.26
C THR A 74 4.71 6.67 14.87
N ILE A 75 5.30 7.51 14.03
CA ILE A 75 6.75 7.45 13.77
C ILE A 75 7.44 7.95 15.03
N ILE A 76 8.25 7.10 15.65
CA ILE A 76 8.89 7.38 16.94
C ILE A 76 10.40 7.61 16.83
N ASP A 77 11.01 7.18 15.73
CA ASP A 77 12.45 7.28 15.51
C ASP A 77 12.81 7.07 14.03
N GLN A 78 14.11 7.12 13.72
CA GLN A 78 14.70 6.83 12.42
C GLN A 78 15.87 5.86 12.58
N VAL A 79 15.96 4.87 11.69
CA VAL A 79 17.12 3.96 11.58
C VAL A 79 17.92 4.27 10.32
N PRO A 80 19.25 3.98 10.31
CA PRO A 80 20.05 4.11 9.09
C PRO A 80 19.49 3.25 7.94
N PHE A 81 19.43 3.81 6.73
CA PHE A 81 18.91 3.16 5.52
C PHE A 81 19.69 3.56 4.26
#